data_AF-A0A060C8E4-F1
#
_entry.id   AF-A0A060C8E4-F1
#
_cell.length_a   1.000
_cell.length_b   1.000
_cell.length_c   1.000
_cell.angle_alpha   90.00
_cell.angle_beta   90.00
_cell.angle_gamma   90.00
#
_symmetry.space_group_name_H-M   'P 1'
#
loop_
_entity.id
_entity.type
_entity.pdbx_description
1 polymer ?
#
loop_
_entity_poly.entity_id
_entity_poly.type
_entity_poly.pdbx_seq_one_letter_code
_entity_poly.pdbx_strand_id
1 'polypeptide(L)'
;TEDEKSLRRTIDTLSLLEYDDSHKLLLIICDGMIVGSGNEKPTPRIVLDILGVPDEGNDPEKVAFRSVGDNNLQLNYGRAYSGLYEIQGKRYHILSLLKLERSERHRPGIEVRETLNLFL
;
A
#
# COMPACT_ATOMS: atom_id res chain seq x y z
N THR A 1 9.68 -15.67 6.24
CA THR A 1 10.26 -14.31 6.15
C THR A 1 9.97 -13.79 4.77
N GLU A 2 9.32 -12.63 4.64
CA GLU A 2 9.11 -12.02 3.32
C GLU A 2 10.42 -11.34 2.89
N ASP A 3 11.09 -11.95 1.91
CA ASP A 3 12.30 -11.43 1.30
C ASP A 3 11.91 -10.56 0.11
N GLU A 4 12.57 -9.42 -0.12
CA GLU A 4 12.29 -8.50 -1.23
C GLU A 4 12.21 -9.23 -2.57
N LYS A 5 13.12 -10.18 -2.78
CA LYS A 5 13.17 -11.01 -3.99
C LYS A 5 11.90 -11.83 -4.19
N SER A 6 11.34 -12.37 -3.10
CA SER A 6 10.10 -13.15 -3.14
C SER A 6 8.90 -12.25 -3.46
N LEU A 7 8.80 -11.08 -2.83
CA LEU A 7 7.76 -10.10 -3.10
C LEU A 7 7.81 -9.60 -4.55
N ARG A 8 9.00 -9.25 -5.05
CA ARG A 8 9.22 -8.85 -6.44
C ARG A 8 8.77 -9.95 -7.40
N ARG A 9 9.22 -11.19 -7.19
CA ARG A 9 8.82 -12.33 -8.04
C ARG A 9 7.31 -12.52 -8.07
N THR A 10 6.63 -12.36 -6.94
CA THR A 10 5.17 -12.46 -6.87
C THR A 10 4.50 -11.34 -7.67
N ILE A 11 4.92 -10.08 -7.48
CA ILE A 11 4.39 -8.93 -8.23
C ILE A 11 4.63 -9.09 -9.75
N ASP A 12 5.82 -9.54 -10.13
CA ASP A 12 6.18 -9.82 -11.53
C ASP A 12 5.26 -10.88 -12.14
N THR A 13 5.06 -11.98 -11.41
CA THR A 13 4.22 -13.10 -11.86
C THR A 13 2.77 -12.66 -12.01
N LEU A 14 2.23 -11.88 -11.07
CA LEU A 14 0.87 -11.35 -11.14
C LEU A 14 0.68 -10.36 -12.30
N SER A 15 1.68 -9.52 -12.56
CA SER A 15 1.65 -8.55 -13.66
C SER A 15 1.60 -9.25 -15.03
N LEU A 16 2.39 -10.31 -15.18
CA LEU A 16 2.59 -11.04 -16.43
C LEU A 16 1.54 -12.13 -16.72
N LEU A 17 0.49 -12.26 -15.90
CA LEU A 17 -0.61 -13.19 -16.18
C LEU A 17 -1.27 -12.91 -17.54
N GLU A 18 -1.79 -13.95 -18.19
CA GLU A 18 -2.50 -13.82 -19.46
C GLU A 18 -3.88 -13.18 -19.25
N TYR A 19 -3.92 -11.86 -19.30
CA TYR A 19 -5.12 -11.03 -19.31
C TYR A 19 -4.79 -9.73 -20.05
N ASP A 20 -5.82 -9.04 -20.53
CA ASP A 20 -5.63 -7.76 -21.21
C ASP A 20 -5.01 -6.74 -20.26
N ASP A 21 -3.82 -6.23 -20.62
CA ASP A 21 -3.05 -5.31 -19.78
C ASP A 21 -3.82 -3.99 -19.51
N SER A 22 -4.71 -3.57 -20.43
CA SER A 22 -5.55 -2.37 -20.27
C SER A 22 -6.62 -2.49 -19.18
N HIS A 23 -6.95 -3.72 -18.78
CA HIS A 23 -7.94 -4.03 -17.75
C HIS A 23 -7.31 -4.55 -16.46
N LYS A 24 -5.98 -4.45 -16.31
CA LYS A 24 -5.27 -4.87 -15.09
C LYS A 24 -5.01 -3.68 -14.16
N LEU A 25 -5.44 -3.83 -12.92
CA LEU A 25 -5.03 -2.99 -11.79
C LEU A 25 -4.40 -3.89 -10.73
N LEU A 26 -3.14 -3.64 -10.38
CA LEU A 26 -2.52 -4.33 -9.25
C LEU A 26 -2.86 -3.58 -7.96
N LEU A 27 -3.72 -4.20 -7.15
CA LEU A 27 -4.03 -3.73 -5.81
C LEU A 27 -3.18 -4.49 -4.79
N ILE A 28 -2.30 -3.79 -4.09
CA ILE A 28 -1.42 -4.38 -3.07
C ILE A 28 -1.79 -3.79 -1.71
N ILE A 29 -2.15 -4.64 -0.76
CA ILE A 29 -2.53 -4.22 0.59
C ILE A 29 -1.47 -4.73 1.57
N CYS A 30 -0.82 -3.82 2.28
CA CYS A 30 0.10 -4.15 3.36
C CYS A 30 -0.60 -3.94 4.71
N ASP A 31 -0.68 -5.01 5.51
CA ASP A 31 -1.25 -4.95 6.86
C ASP A 31 -0.17 -4.59 7.88
N GLY A 32 -0.16 -3.33 8.31
CA GLY A 32 0.75 -2.84 9.34
C GLY A 32 2.18 -2.54 8.88
N MET A 33 2.92 -1.87 9.76
CA MET A 33 4.34 -1.54 9.57
C MET A 33 5.20 -2.61 10.25
N ILE A 34 5.17 -3.83 9.72
CA ILE A 34 5.96 -4.95 10.26
C ILE A 34 7.35 -4.95 9.62
N VAL A 35 8.37 -5.11 10.45
CA VAL A 35 9.73 -5.40 10.01
C VAL A 35 9.93 -6.90 10.08
N GLY A 36 10.11 -7.54 8.93
CA GLY A 36 10.38 -8.97 8.86
C GLY A 36 11.73 -9.32 9.52
N SER A 37 11.83 -10.51 10.11
CA SER A 37 13.09 -10.99 10.72
C SER A 37 14.22 -11.04 9.69
N GLY A 38 15.18 -10.11 9.78
CA GLY A 38 16.31 -10.01 8.85
C GLY A 38 16.20 -8.89 7.81
N ASN A 39 15.14 -8.09 7.82
CA ASN A 39 15.00 -6.90 6.98
C ASN A 39 15.29 -5.63 7.80
N GLU A 40 15.95 -4.65 7.20
CA GLU A 40 16.19 -3.33 7.82
C GLU A 40 14.99 -2.38 7.65
N LYS A 41 14.19 -2.61 6.60
CA LYS A 41 13.02 -1.79 6.25
C LYS A 41 11.71 -2.50 6.56
N PRO A 42 10.64 -1.77 6.92
CA PRO A 42 9.28 -2.33 7.00
C PRO A 42 8.83 -2.92 5.66
N THR A 43 8.07 -4.02 5.68
CA THR A 43 7.50 -4.65 4.47
C THR A 43 6.82 -3.65 3.52
N PRO A 44 5.98 -2.71 4.00
CA PRO A 44 5.37 -1.72 3.12
C PRO A 44 6.37 -0.87 2.35
N ARG A 45 7.51 -0.54 2.97
CA ARG A 45 8.58 0.25 2.34
C ARG A 45 9.27 -0.56 1.24
N ILE A 46 9.52 -1.84 1.50
CA ILE A 46 10.08 -2.77 0.50
C ILE A 46 9.14 -2.88 -0.71
N VAL A 47 7.83 -2.99 -0.47
CA VAL A 47 6.82 -3.02 -1.54
C VAL A 47 6.83 -1.72 -2.35
N LEU A 48 6.84 -0.55 -1.71
CA LEU A 48 6.91 0.74 -2.41
C LEU A 48 8.20 0.89 -3.24
N ASP A 49 9.33 0.43 -2.71
CA ASP A 49 10.61 0.41 -3.42
C ASP A 49 10.55 -0.50 -4.66
N ILE A 50 9.93 -1.69 -4.55
CA ILE A 50 9.71 -2.59 -5.70
C ILE A 50 8.87 -1.91 -6.78
N LEU A 51 7.81 -1.23 -6.37
CA LEU A 51 6.86 -0.54 -7.24
C LEU A 51 7.41 0.76 -7.85
N GLY A 52 8.62 1.18 -7.45
CA GLY A 52 9.25 2.40 -7.94
C GLY A 52 8.62 3.69 -7.40
N VAL A 53 7.90 3.62 -6.27
CA VAL A 53 7.32 4.80 -5.62
C VAL A 53 8.43 5.48 -4.78
N PRO A 54 8.86 6.70 -5.13
CA PRO A 54 10.01 7.34 -4.48
C PRO A 54 9.78 7.61 -2.98
N ASP A 55 10.85 7.54 -2.19
CA ASP A 55 10.86 7.72 -0.72
C ASP A 55 10.73 9.20 -0.30
N GLU A 56 11.07 10.13 -1.20
CA GLU A 56 11.32 11.52 -0.81
C GLU A 56 10.04 12.37 -0.83
N GLY A 57 9.51 12.67 0.37
CA GLY A 57 8.65 13.84 0.64
C GLY A 57 7.17 13.74 0.26
N ASN A 58 6.76 12.71 -0.49
CA ASN A 58 5.38 12.54 -1.00
C ASN A 58 4.59 11.46 -0.25
N ASP A 59 4.85 11.27 1.04
CA ASP A 59 3.99 10.43 1.85
C ASP A 59 2.59 11.06 1.92
N PRO A 60 1.54 10.41 1.38
CA PRO A 60 0.19 10.95 1.44
C PRO A 60 -0.25 11.06 2.90
N GLU A 61 -1.13 12.03 3.14
CA GLU A 61 -1.74 12.20 4.45
C GLU A 61 -2.44 10.89 4.86
N LYS A 62 -2.27 10.52 6.14
CA LYS A 62 -2.93 9.33 6.68
C LYS A 62 -4.42 9.62 6.78
N VAL A 63 -5.23 8.83 6.09
CA VAL A 63 -6.69 8.96 6.11
C VAL A 63 -7.26 8.02 7.16
N ALA A 64 -8.10 8.54 8.05
CA ALA A 64 -8.83 7.73 9.02
C ALA A 64 -9.94 6.94 8.32
N PHE A 65 -10.13 5.67 8.68
CA PHE A 65 -11.23 4.85 8.19
C PHE A 65 -11.79 3.98 9.32
N ARG A 66 -13.07 3.60 9.17
CA ARG A 66 -13.74 2.70 10.11
C ARG A 66 -13.45 1.25 9.75
N SER A 67 -12.93 0.49 10.70
CA SER A 67 -12.61 -0.93 10.59
C SER A 67 -13.63 -1.79 11.34
N VAL A 68 -13.66 -3.08 11.04
CA VAL A 68 -14.62 -4.08 11.56
C VAL A 68 -14.34 -4.45 13.04
N GLY A 69 -13.34 -3.85 13.69
CA GLY A 69 -13.01 -4.12 15.09
C GLY A 69 -14.09 -3.67 16.08
N ASP A 70 -13.99 -4.11 17.33
CA ASP A 70 -14.88 -3.65 18.40
C ASP A 70 -14.31 -2.44 19.14
N ASN A 71 -15.21 -1.56 19.61
CA ASN A 71 -14.88 -0.41 20.46
C ASN A 71 -13.73 0.45 19.89
N ASN A 72 -12.65 0.60 20.65
CA ASN A 72 -11.50 1.44 20.31
C ASN A 72 -10.66 0.93 19.12
N LEU A 73 -10.94 -0.29 18.63
CA LEU A 73 -10.29 -0.89 17.44
C LEU A 73 -11.02 -0.53 16.13
N GLN A 74 -12.12 0.22 16.19
CA GLN A 74 -12.87 0.66 15.01
C GLN A 74 -12.17 1.75 14.19
N LEU A 75 -11.23 2.49 14.77
CA LEU A 75 -10.57 3.59 14.07
C LEU A 75 -9.16 3.17 13.64
N ASN A 76 -8.98 2.97 12.33
CA ASN A 76 -7.69 2.72 11.73
C ASN A 76 -7.31 3.86 10.79
N TYR A 77 -6.04 3.88 10.39
CA TYR A 77 -5.52 4.85 9.43
C TYR A 77 -4.96 4.12 8.23
N GLY A 78 -5.03 4.75 7.06
CA GLY A 78 -4.50 4.20 5.83
C GLY A 78 -3.72 5.24 5.06
N ARG A 79 -2.79 4.77 4.23
CA ARG A 79 -2.19 5.56 3.15
C ARG A 79 -2.45 4.85 1.84
N ALA A 80 -2.76 5.61 0.80
CA ALA A 80 -2.96 5.09 -0.54
C ALA A 80 -1.92 5.70 -1.47
N TYR A 81 -1.19 4.83 -2.18
CA TYR A 81 -0.20 5.21 -3.18
C TYR A 81 -0.68 4.69 -4.53
N SER A 82 -0.60 5.52 -5.56
CA SER A 82 -0.91 5.14 -6.93
C SER A 82 0.29 5.38 -7.84
N GLY A 83 0.40 4.60 -8.91
CA GLY A 83 1.51 4.76 -9.86
C GLY A 83 1.41 3.82 -11.06
N LEU A 84 2.56 3.66 -11.73
CA LEU A 84 2.75 2.72 -12.83
C LEU A 84 3.89 1.77 -12.48
N TYR A 85 3.64 0.47 -12.58
CA TYR A 85 4.66 -0.56 -12.47
C TYR A 85 5.09 -1.00 -13.87
N GLU A 86 6.41 -0.98 -14.14
CA GLU A 86 6.96 -1.35 -15.44
C GLU A 86 7.77 -2.65 -15.34
N ILE A 87 7.42 -3.62 -16.18
CA ILE A 87 8.13 -4.89 -16.30
C ILE A 87 8.08 -5.40 -17.74
N GLN A 88 9.22 -5.86 -18.28
CA GLN A 88 9.32 -6.39 -19.65
C GLN A 88 8.72 -5.44 -20.73
N GLY A 89 8.85 -4.13 -20.53
CA GLY A 89 8.31 -3.11 -21.44
C GLY A 89 6.79 -2.93 -21.38
N LYS A 90 6.10 -3.63 -20.47
CA LYS A 90 4.68 -3.45 -20.16
C LYS A 90 4.51 -2.57 -18.93
N ARG A 91 3.43 -1.79 -18.91
CA ARG A 91 3.08 -0.89 -17.81
C ARG A 91 1.73 -1.25 -17.23
N TYR A 92 1.66 -1.29 -15.91
CA TYR A 92 0.46 -1.65 -15.17
C TYR A 92 0.10 -0.54 -14.18
N HIS A 93 -1.19 -0.20 -14.10
CA HIS A 93 -1.67 0.67 -13.04
C HIS A 93 -1.57 -0.06 -11.70
N ILE A 94 -1.07 0.65 -10.69
CA ILE A 94 -0.94 0.12 -9.33
C ILE A 94 -1.68 1.01 -8.33
N LEU A 95 -2.27 0.36 -7.34
CA LEU A 95 -2.79 0.98 -6.12
C LEU A 95 -2.24 0.20 -4.93
N SER A 96 -1.43 0.84 -4.10
CA SER A 96 -0.92 0.27 -2.86
C SER A 96 -1.60 0.92 -1.66
N LEU A 97 -2.21 0.09 -0.82
CA LEU A 97 -2.85 0.51 0.42
C LEU A 97 -2.02 0.02 1.60
N LEU A 98 -1.54 0.98 2.41
CA LEU A 98 -0.84 0.69 3.64
C LEU A 98 -1.78 0.94 4.82
N LYS A 99 -2.18 -0.15 5.50
CA LYS A 99 -2.91 -0.05 6.76
C LYS A 99 -1.95 0.30 7.89
N LEU A 100 -2.34 1.32 8.65
CA LEU A 100 -1.62 1.87 9.77
C LEU A 100 -2.51 1.77 11.01
N GLU A 101 -1.96 1.21 12.07
CA GLU A 101 -2.67 1.19 13.35
C GLU A 101 -2.67 2.58 13.99
N ARG A 102 -3.63 2.78 14.89
CA ARG A 102 -3.71 3.99 15.71
C ARG A 102 -2.48 4.07 16.63
N SER A 103 -1.51 4.91 16.27
CA SER A 103 -0.46 5.31 17.21
C SER A 103 -1.05 6.34 18.17
N GLU A 104 -0.89 6.15 19.49
CA GLU A 104 -1.61 6.84 20.58
C GLU A 104 -1.49 8.39 20.65
N ARG A 105 -0.81 9.07 19.71
CA ARG A 105 -0.69 10.53 19.75
C ARG A 105 -1.91 11.22 19.12
N HIS A 106 -2.87 11.47 20.00
CA HIS A 106 -4.05 12.30 19.83
C HIS A 106 -3.82 13.62 19.07
N ARG A 107 -4.60 13.86 18.02
CA ARG A 107 -5.22 15.17 17.76
C ARG A 107 -6.73 14.95 17.62
N PRO A 108 -7.57 15.48 18.54
CA PRO A 108 -9.00 15.32 18.44
C PRO A 108 -9.52 16.25 17.33
N GLY A 109 -10.16 15.69 16.29
CA GLY A 109 -10.84 16.49 15.27
C GLY A 109 -10.78 16.00 13.82
N ILE A 110 -10.60 14.71 13.55
CA ILE A 110 -10.60 14.21 12.16
C ILE A 110 -11.96 13.61 11.81
N GLU A 111 -12.65 14.27 10.89
CA GLU A 111 -13.86 13.80 10.22
C GLU A 111 -13.50 12.68 9.25
N VAL A 112 -14.14 11.51 9.37
CA VAL A 112 -13.90 10.37 8.48
C VAL A 112 -14.49 10.72 7.11
N ARG A 113 -13.65 11.19 6.18
CA ARG A 113 -14.07 11.45 4.80
C ARG A 113 -14.11 10.13 4.03
N GLU A 114 -15.31 9.61 3.79
CA GLU A 114 -15.55 8.55 2.81
C GLU A 114 -15.37 9.08 1.38
N THR A 115 -14.14 9.41 0.98
CA THR A 115 -13.87 9.66 -0.43
C THR A 115 -12.41 9.38 -0.77
N LEU A 116 -12.11 8.11 -1.08
CA LEU A 116 -11.01 7.81 -2.00
C LEU A 116 -11.47 8.28 -3.38
N ASN A 117 -11.33 9.58 -3.66
CA ASN A 117 -11.35 10.07 -5.03
C ASN A 117 -10.06 9.58 -5.69
N LEU A 118 -10.09 8.32 -6.11
CA LEU A 118 -9.14 7.76 -7.04
C LEU A 118 -9.40 8.49 -8.36
N PHE A 119 -8.48 9.38 -8.74
CA PHE A 119 -8.53 10.05 -10.04
C PHE A 119 -8.56 8.96 -11.13
N LEU A 120 -9.75 8.77 -11.72
CA LEU A 120 -10.00 8.15 -13.02
C LEU A 120 -9.98 9.25 -14.08
#